data_AF-A0A5D6XNG9-F1
#
_entry.id   AF-A0A5D6XNG9-F1
#
_cell.length_a   1.000
_cell.length_b   1.000
_cell.length_c   1.000
_cell.angle_alpha   90.00
_cell.angle_beta   90.00
_cell.angle_gamma   90.00
#
_symmetry.space_group_name_H-M   'P 1'
#
loop_
_entity.id
_entity.type
_entity.pdbx_description
1 polymer ?
#
loop_
_entity_poly.entity_id
_entity_poly.type
_entity_poly.pdbx_seq_one_letter_code
_entity_poly.pdbx_strand_id
1 'polypeptide(L)'
;MAQKRRAVNKKTAAAAAAAVAQPEALQQEVMRHFAKTVYFNDIWKSFLSKLAGLVVLLSVVTLQKMRNSDAGLGFVAIFEVISVVLAVATVIFLHRFFAALFVFKLCFVLSLLQLVWWGSTIYTRLGEQDPKIGDLELDQFPFGTLYFFVIWASDRFMLRSAEVARHTAKEVQEVVAKVK
;
A
#
# COMPACT_ATOMS: atom_id res chain seq x y z
N MET A 1 -35.16 -10.17 58.41
CA MET A 1 -33.94 -9.44 57.98
C MET A 1 -32.99 -10.22 57.06
N ALA A 2 -32.98 -11.56 57.04
CA ALA A 2 -32.04 -12.35 56.24
C ALA A 2 -32.22 -12.25 54.70
N GLN A 3 -33.45 -12.13 54.21
CA GLN A 3 -33.74 -12.02 52.77
C GLN A 3 -33.25 -10.70 52.15
N LYS A 4 -33.32 -9.58 52.87
CA LYS A 4 -32.80 -8.27 52.41
C LYS A 4 -31.27 -8.32 52.24
N ARG A 5 -30.53 -9.02 53.11
CA ARG A 5 -29.07 -9.16 53.00
C ARG A 5 -28.64 -10.04 51.82
N ARG A 6 -29.39 -11.10 51.49
CA ARG A 6 -29.14 -11.93 50.31
C ARG A 6 -29.39 -11.18 48.99
N ALA A 7 -30.43 -10.35 48.92
CA ALA A 7 -30.74 -9.54 47.75
C ALA A 7 -29.68 -8.45 47.51
N VAL A 8 -29.18 -7.82 48.57
CA VAL A 8 -28.08 -6.84 48.48
C VAL A 8 -26.81 -7.53 48.00
N ASN A 9 -26.38 -8.64 48.60
CA ASN A 9 -25.18 -9.37 48.15
C ASN A 9 -25.28 -9.86 46.70
N LYS A 10 -26.46 -10.29 46.24
CA LYS A 10 -26.66 -10.71 44.84
C LYS A 10 -26.56 -9.51 43.88
N LYS A 11 -27.02 -8.33 44.30
CA LYS A 11 -26.93 -7.09 43.51
C LYS A 11 -25.50 -6.53 43.46
N THR A 12 -24.73 -6.61 44.56
CA THR A 12 -23.31 -6.23 44.57
C THR A 12 -22.45 -7.21 43.78
N ALA A 13 -22.73 -8.52 43.85
CA ALA A 13 -22.03 -9.52 43.03
C ALA A 13 -22.32 -9.37 41.54
N ALA A 14 -23.57 -9.05 41.16
CA ALA A 14 -23.94 -8.76 39.78
C ALA A 14 -23.30 -7.45 39.26
N ALA A 15 -23.21 -6.41 40.11
CA ALA A 15 -22.53 -5.17 39.76
C ALA A 15 -21.01 -5.35 39.62
N ALA A 16 -20.39 -6.17 40.47
CA ALA A 16 -18.97 -6.51 40.37
C ALA A 16 -18.68 -7.38 39.13
N ALA A 17 -19.54 -8.36 38.83
CA ALA A 17 -19.43 -9.17 37.62
C ALA A 17 -19.64 -8.32 36.35
N ALA A 18 -20.57 -7.36 36.36
CA ALA A 18 -20.78 -6.43 35.26
C ALA A 18 -19.60 -5.45 35.09
N ALA A 19 -19.00 -4.99 36.19
CA ALA A 19 -17.82 -4.13 36.16
C ALA A 19 -16.55 -4.85 35.66
N VAL A 20 -16.45 -6.17 35.87
CA VAL A 20 -15.36 -7.02 35.32
C VAL A 20 -15.67 -7.45 33.87
N ALA A 21 -16.93 -7.62 33.49
CA ALA A 21 -17.33 -7.93 32.12
C ALA A 21 -17.21 -6.75 31.14
N GLN A 22 -17.35 -5.51 31.63
CA GLN A 22 -17.18 -4.29 30.81
C GLN A 22 -15.77 -4.13 30.18
N PRO A 23 -14.65 -4.27 30.91
CA PRO A 23 -13.32 -4.16 30.31
C PRO A 23 -13.02 -5.32 29.34
N GLU A 24 -13.55 -6.52 29.59
CA GLU A 24 -13.37 -7.67 28.69
C GLU A 24 -14.18 -7.51 27.38
N ALA A 25 -15.41 -6.98 27.45
CA ALA A 25 -16.22 -6.68 26.27
C ALA A 25 -15.60 -5.55 25.42
N LEU A 26 -15.08 -4.51 26.07
CA LEU A 26 -14.38 -3.42 25.40
C LEU A 26 -13.08 -3.92 24.74
N GLN A 27 -12.34 -4.81 25.43
CA GLN A 27 -11.16 -5.47 24.85
C GLN A 27 -11.54 -6.34 23.65
N GLN A 28 -12.62 -7.12 23.71
CA GLN A 28 -13.08 -7.91 22.56
C GLN A 28 -13.49 -7.01 21.38
N GLU A 29 -14.13 -5.88 21.64
CA GLU A 29 -14.51 -4.93 20.60
C GLU A 29 -13.28 -4.26 19.95
N VAL A 30 -12.30 -3.83 20.75
CA VAL A 30 -11.01 -3.31 20.26
C VAL A 30 -10.28 -4.39 19.43
N MET A 31 -10.23 -5.63 19.90
CA MET A 31 -9.61 -6.74 19.18
C MET A 31 -10.35 -7.07 17.87
N ARG A 32 -11.69 -6.94 17.86
CA ARG A 32 -12.51 -7.13 16.66
C ARG A 32 -12.30 -6.01 15.64
N HIS A 33 -12.22 -4.75 16.09
CA HIS A 33 -11.88 -3.62 15.22
C HIS A 33 -10.47 -3.74 14.67
N PHE A 34 -9.52 -4.15 15.50
CA PHE A 34 -8.15 -4.41 15.10
C PHE A 34 -8.05 -5.54 14.05
N ALA A 35 -8.73 -6.66 14.27
CA ALA A 35 -8.78 -7.77 13.30
C ALA A 35 -9.38 -7.33 11.95
N LYS A 36 -10.44 -6.50 11.96
CA LYS A 36 -11.01 -5.92 10.74
C LYS A 36 -10.00 -5.02 10.01
N THR A 37 -9.30 -4.15 10.74
CA THR A 37 -8.29 -3.26 10.15
C THR A 37 -7.14 -4.05 9.54
N VAL A 38 -6.67 -5.09 10.23
CA VAL A 38 -5.62 -5.99 9.71
C VAL A 38 -6.08 -6.73 8.46
N TYR A 39 -7.30 -7.27 8.47
CA TYR A 39 -7.88 -7.99 7.33
C TYR A 39 -8.06 -7.10 6.10
N PHE A 40 -8.64 -5.90 6.28
CA PHE A 40 -8.78 -4.92 5.21
C PHE A 40 -7.43 -4.56 4.62
N ASN A 41 -6.42 -4.35 5.47
CA ASN A 41 -5.08 -4.01 5.04
C ASN A 41 -4.42 -5.10 4.20
N ASP A 42 -4.64 -6.37 4.55
CA ASP A 42 -4.10 -7.52 3.82
C ASP A 42 -4.76 -7.68 2.44
N ILE A 43 -6.09 -7.51 2.37
CA ILE A 43 -6.81 -7.42 1.09
C ILE A 43 -6.27 -6.27 0.25
N TRP A 44 -6.08 -5.10 0.87
CA TRP A 44 -5.60 -3.91 0.17
C TRP A 44 -4.20 -4.14 -0.40
N LYS A 45 -3.29 -4.74 0.37
CA LYS A 45 -1.96 -5.16 -0.13
C LYS A 45 -2.06 -6.14 -1.29
N SER A 46 -2.94 -7.13 -1.20
CA SER A 46 -3.14 -8.11 -2.28
C SER A 46 -3.65 -7.43 -3.56
N PHE A 47 -4.62 -6.52 -3.42
CA PHE A 47 -5.14 -5.72 -4.53
C PHE A 47 -4.04 -4.86 -5.17
N LEU A 48 -3.30 -4.10 -4.37
CA LEU A 48 -2.19 -3.26 -4.84
C LEU A 48 -1.08 -4.08 -5.51
N SER A 49 -0.80 -5.29 -5.01
CA SER A 49 0.19 -6.18 -5.64
C SER A 49 -0.27 -6.65 -7.02
N LYS A 50 -1.57 -6.96 -7.18
CA LYS A 50 -2.13 -7.40 -8.47
C LYS A 50 -2.12 -6.29 -9.53
N LEU A 51 -2.21 -5.02 -9.11
CA LEU A 51 -2.07 -3.89 -10.03
C LEU A 51 -0.70 -3.84 -10.72
N ALA A 52 0.37 -4.40 -10.14
CA ALA A 52 1.64 -4.55 -10.85
C ALA A 52 1.48 -5.38 -12.13
N GLY A 53 0.66 -6.43 -12.10
CA GLY A 53 0.36 -7.24 -13.27
C GLY A 53 -0.30 -6.43 -14.39
N LEU A 54 -1.13 -5.45 -14.04
CA LEU A 54 -1.74 -4.54 -15.00
C LEU A 54 -0.72 -3.59 -15.60
N VAL A 55 0.21 -3.03 -14.81
CA VAL A 55 1.32 -2.20 -15.32
C VAL A 55 2.18 -3.00 -16.29
N VAL A 56 2.57 -4.22 -15.93
CA VAL A 56 3.35 -5.10 -16.81
C VAL A 56 2.59 -5.41 -18.10
N LEU A 57 1.30 -5.74 -18.01
CA LEU A 57 0.46 -6.01 -19.17
C LEU A 57 0.40 -4.80 -20.11
N LEU A 58 0.15 -3.61 -19.57
CA LEU A 58 0.11 -2.38 -20.37
C LEU A 58 1.45 -2.10 -21.04
N SER A 59 2.57 -2.25 -20.32
CA SER A 59 3.90 -2.09 -20.88
C SER A 59 4.19 -3.09 -22.00
N VAL A 60 3.76 -4.35 -21.88
CA VAL A 60 3.88 -5.36 -22.94
C VAL A 60 3.04 -5.00 -24.17
N VAL A 61 1.80 -4.52 -23.96
CA VAL A 61 0.93 -4.09 -25.07
C VAL A 61 1.54 -2.89 -25.81
N THR A 62 2.09 -1.90 -25.09
CA THR A 62 2.77 -0.75 -25.71
C THR A 62 3.98 -1.19 -26.54
N LEU A 63 4.80 -2.11 -26.00
CA LEU A 63 5.92 -2.71 -26.72
C LEU A 63 5.49 -3.45 -28.00
N GLN A 64 4.38 -4.20 -27.93
CA GLN A 64 3.86 -4.94 -29.09
C GLN A 64 3.29 -4.00 -30.16
N LYS A 65 2.55 -2.96 -29.78
CA LYS A 65 2.09 -1.91 -30.70
C LYS A 65 3.27 -1.28 -31.42
N MET A 66 4.34 -0.99 -30.68
CA MET A 66 5.55 -0.39 -31.21
C MET A 66 6.34 -1.29 -32.16
N ARG A 67 6.40 -2.59 -31.89
CA ARG A 67 7.00 -3.56 -32.81
C ARG A 67 6.31 -3.58 -34.18
N ASN A 68 5.01 -3.25 -34.21
CA ASN A 68 4.21 -3.19 -35.43
C ASN A 68 4.15 -1.77 -36.05
N SER A 69 4.81 -0.79 -35.43
CA SER A 69 4.91 0.60 -35.89
C SER A 69 6.23 0.82 -36.62
N ASP A 70 6.22 1.65 -37.67
CA ASP A 70 7.43 2.00 -38.46
C ASP A 70 8.46 2.82 -37.65
N ALA A 71 8.12 3.27 -36.44
CA ALA A 71 8.92 4.16 -35.60
C ALA A 71 10.10 3.48 -34.85
N GLY A 72 10.21 2.16 -34.89
CA GLY A 72 11.33 1.42 -34.27
C GLY A 72 11.26 1.27 -32.75
N LEU A 73 12.04 0.32 -32.21
CA LEU A 73 11.87 -0.22 -30.85
C LEU A 73 12.66 0.49 -29.73
N GLY A 74 13.62 1.37 -30.05
CA GLY A 74 14.72 1.70 -29.11
C GLY A 74 14.29 2.36 -27.80
N PHE A 75 13.90 3.64 -27.85
CA PHE A 75 13.74 4.47 -26.65
C PHE A 75 12.47 4.20 -25.86
N VAL A 76 11.39 3.86 -26.56
CA VAL A 76 10.12 3.48 -25.93
C VAL A 76 10.25 2.15 -25.21
N ALA A 77 11.01 1.19 -25.74
CA ALA A 77 11.23 -0.04 -25.01
C ALA A 77 11.96 0.18 -23.69
N ILE A 78 12.93 1.09 -23.66
CA ILE A 78 13.62 1.47 -22.42
C ILE A 78 12.64 2.11 -21.43
N PHE A 79 11.76 3.00 -21.90
CA PHE A 79 10.73 3.62 -21.07
C PHE A 79 9.78 2.58 -20.45
N GLU A 80 9.35 1.59 -21.22
CA GLU A 80 8.49 0.51 -20.71
C GLU A 80 9.23 -0.47 -19.80
N VAL A 81 10.52 -0.74 -20.06
CA VAL A 81 11.35 -1.52 -19.15
C VAL A 81 11.47 -0.81 -17.79
N ILE A 82 11.61 0.52 -17.77
CA ILE A 82 11.58 1.30 -16.53
C ILE A 82 10.23 1.14 -15.82
N SER A 83 9.10 1.17 -16.55
CA SER A 83 7.77 0.91 -15.97
C SER A 83 7.67 -0.46 -15.30
N VAL A 84 8.17 -1.51 -15.95
CA VAL A 84 8.15 -2.88 -15.43
C VAL A 84 9.06 -3.02 -14.21
N VAL A 85 10.28 -2.47 -14.28
CA VAL A 85 11.22 -2.46 -13.15
C VAL A 85 10.61 -1.72 -11.96
N LEU A 86 9.96 -0.57 -12.18
CA LEU A 86 9.22 0.15 -11.15
C LEU A 86 8.10 -0.70 -10.56
N ALA A 87 7.32 -1.40 -11.37
CA ALA A 87 6.25 -2.26 -10.89
C ALA A 87 6.78 -3.36 -9.96
N VAL A 88 7.82 -4.08 -10.39
CA VAL A 88 8.44 -5.14 -9.59
C VAL A 88 9.06 -4.58 -8.30
N ALA A 89 9.84 -3.51 -8.40
CA ALA A 89 10.46 -2.87 -7.25
C ALA A 89 9.42 -2.32 -6.26
N THR A 90 8.30 -1.81 -6.75
CA THR A 90 7.20 -1.31 -5.90
C THR A 90 6.50 -2.45 -5.16
N VAL A 91 6.33 -3.63 -5.78
CA VAL A 91 5.83 -4.83 -5.08
C VAL A 91 6.82 -5.26 -4.00
N ILE A 92 8.12 -5.26 -4.29
CA ILE A 92 9.17 -5.56 -3.30
C ILE A 92 9.11 -4.58 -2.12
N PHE A 93 8.88 -3.29 -2.40
CA PHE A 93 8.69 -2.25 -1.40
C PHE A 93 7.44 -2.52 -0.54
N LEU A 94 6.31 -2.85 -1.16
CA LEU A 94 5.03 -3.12 -0.50
C LEU A 94 5.09 -4.30 0.49
N HIS A 95 5.79 -5.36 0.09
CA HIS A 95 5.99 -6.56 0.92
C HIS A 95 7.15 -6.44 1.90
N ARG A 96 7.96 -5.38 1.80
CA ARG A 96 9.16 -5.14 2.60
C ARG A 96 10.17 -6.30 2.60
N PHE A 97 10.34 -6.97 1.45
CA PHE A 97 11.27 -8.12 1.34
C PHE A 97 12.74 -7.73 1.55
N PHE A 98 13.11 -6.49 1.23
CA PHE A 98 14.46 -5.93 1.38
C PHE A 98 14.42 -4.65 2.22
N ALA A 99 15.58 -4.01 2.43
CA ALA A 99 15.67 -2.70 3.05
C ALA A 99 14.72 -1.69 2.36
N ALA A 100 13.55 -1.47 2.95
CA ALA A 100 12.45 -0.74 2.32
C ALA A 100 12.86 0.68 1.90
N LEU A 101 13.78 1.29 2.65
CA LEU A 101 14.32 2.61 2.38
C LEU A 101 15.21 2.65 1.12
N PHE A 102 15.96 1.58 0.85
CA PHE A 102 16.73 1.45 -0.40
C PHE A 102 15.80 1.29 -1.60
N VAL A 103 14.83 0.37 -1.50
CA VAL A 103 13.87 0.13 -2.59
C VAL A 103 13.03 1.37 -2.87
N PHE A 104 12.64 2.11 -1.83
CA PHE A 104 11.98 3.41 -1.98
C PHE A 104 12.84 4.41 -2.76
N LYS A 105 14.12 4.59 -2.38
CA LYS A 105 15.02 5.49 -3.10
C LYS A 105 15.18 5.10 -4.55
N LEU A 106 15.33 3.81 -4.83
CA LEU A 106 15.42 3.29 -6.19
C LEU A 106 14.15 3.62 -7.00
N CYS A 107 12.97 3.28 -6.48
CA CYS A 107 11.70 3.57 -7.14
C CYS A 107 11.50 5.08 -7.32
N PHE A 108 11.86 5.88 -6.33
CA PHE A 108 11.74 7.33 -6.39
C PHE A 108 12.63 7.92 -7.50
N VAL A 109 13.90 7.52 -7.59
CA VAL A 109 14.82 7.98 -8.63
C VAL A 109 14.34 7.56 -10.02
N LEU A 110 13.93 6.31 -10.19
CA LEU A 110 13.38 5.82 -11.47
C LEU A 110 12.09 6.55 -11.85
N SER A 111 11.23 6.86 -10.86
CA SER A 111 10.00 7.60 -11.10
C SER A 111 10.25 9.04 -11.54
N LEU A 112 11.27 9.71 -10.97
CA LEU A 112 11.69 11.04 -11.38
C LEU A 112 12.27 11.01 -12.80
N LEU A 113 13.12 10.03 -13.11
CA LEU A 113 13.65 9.86 -14.45
C LEU A 113 12.52 9.69 -15.47
N GLN A 114 11.54 8.83 -15.17
CA GLN A 114 10.42 8.57 -16.06
C GLN A 114 9.52 9.82 -16.23
N LEU A 115 9.29 10.60 -15.17
CA LEU A 115 8.51 11.83 -15.22
C LEU A 115 9.23 12.95 -15.97
N VAL A 116 10.54 13.12 -15.75
CA VAL A 116 11.34 14.14 -16.47
C VAL A 116 11.36 13.81 -17.94
N TRP A 117 11.56 12.54 -18.30
CA TRP A 117 11.52 12.11 -19.69
C TRP A 117 10.15 12.39 -20.30
N TRP A 118 9.07 11.91 -19.67
CA TRP A 118 7.71 12.12 -20.16
C TRP A 118 7.33 13.61 -20.26
N GLY A 119 7.66 14.40 -19.24
CA GLY A 119 7.46 15.84 -19.23
C GLY A 119 8.26 16.57 -20.31
N SER A 120 9.50 16.15 -20.58
CA SER A 120 10.32 16.74 -21.65
C SER A 120 9.71 16.49 -23.03
N THR A 121 9.22 15.28 -23.30
CA THR A 121 8.53 14.96 -24.56
C THR A 121 7.24 15.76 -24.71
N ILE A 122 6.44 15.88 -23.65
CA ILE A 122 5.22 16.71 -23.68
C ILE A 122 5.57 18.17 -23.94
N TYR A 123 6.58 18.70 -23.27
CA TYR A 123 7.01 20.09 -23.44
C TYR A 123 7.47 20.37 -24.88
N THR A 124 8.32 19.51 -25.44
CA THR A 124 8.77 19.61 -26.84
C THR A 124 7.59 19.59 -27.82
N ARG A 125 6.60 18.72 -27.57
CA ARG A 125 5.38 18.62 -28.41
C ARG A 125 4.45 19.81 -28.26
N LEU A 126 4.27 20.36 -27.05
CA LEU A 126 3.50 21.58 -26.82
C LEU A 126 4.14 22.81 -27.49
N GLY A 127 5.46 22.78 -27.67
CA GLY A 127 6.19 23.78 -28.44
C GLY A 127 6.19 23.56 -29.96
N GLU A 128 5.36 22.64 -30.47
CA GLU A 128 5.26 22.26 -31.90
C GLU A 128 6.62 21.91 -32.54
N GLN A 129 7.59 21.46 -31.74
CA GLN A 129 8.90 21.08 -32.25
C GLN A 129 8.83 19.69 -32.89
N ASP A 130 9.59 19.50 -33.97
CA ASP A 130 9.70 18.19 -34.62
C ASP A 130 10.16 17.13 -33.61
N PRO A 131 9.55 15.92 -33.60
CA PRO A 131 9.93 14.84 -32.71
C PRO A 131 11.42 14.51 -32.87
N LYS A 132 12.15 14.56 -31.75
CA LYS A 132 13.58 14.21 -31.74
C LYS A 132 13.75 12.73 -31.43
N ILE A 133 14.90 12.18 -31.83
CA ILE A 133 15.31 10.83 -31.45
C ILE A 133 15.30 10.75 -29.91
N GLY A 134 14.45 9.88 -29.36
CA GLY A 134 14.26 9.74 -27.91
C GLY A 134 12.93 10.26 -27.36
N ASP A 135 12.12 10.92 -28.18
CA ASP A 135 10.76 11.30 -27.77
C ASP A 135 9.84 10.09 -27.68
N LEU A 136 9.01 10.11 -26.63
CA LEU A 136 7.95 9.13 -26.41
C LEU A 136 6.81 9.30 -27.41
N GLU A 137 6.06 8.22 -27.69
CA GLU A 137 4.83 8.32 -28.49
C GLU A 137 3.71 9.06 -27.75
N LEU A 138 2.72 9.54 -28.50
CA LEU A 138 1.60 10.34 -27.98
C LEU A 138 0.72 9.56 -26.97
N ASP A 139 0.65 8.25 -27.15
CA ASP A 139 -0.12 7.34 -26.30
C ASP A 139 0.68 6.82 -25.09
N GLN A 140 1.96 7.21 -24.95
CA GLN A 140 2.78 6.73 -23.85
C GLN A 140 2.50 7.44 -22.54
N PHE A 141 2.37 6.63 -21.50
CA PHE A 141 2.03 7.09 -20.17
C PHE A 141 2.99 6.47 -19.14
N PRO A 142 3.43 7.23 -18.11
CA PRO A 142 4.37 6.73 -17.12
C PRO A 142 3.68 5.82 -16.10
N PHE A 143 3.20 4.66 -16.55
CA PHE A 143 2.43 3.71 -15.74
C PHE A 143 3.20 3.23 -14.50
N GLY A 144 4.51 2.99 -14.63
CA GLY A 144 5.37 2.62 -13.51
C GLY A 144 5.39 3.68 -12.41
N THR A 145 5.60 4.95 -12.77
CA THR A 145 5.60 6.05 -11.81
C THR A 145 4.25 6.23 -11.13
N LEU A 146 3.15 6.20 -11.89
CA LEU A 146 1.81 6.33 -11.31
C LEU A 146 1.52 5.23 -10.31
N TYR A 147 1.85 4.00 -10.67
CA TYR A 147 1.71 2.86 -9.78
C TYR A 147 2.54 3.00 -8.49
N PHE A 148 3.80 3.44 -8.62
CA PHE A 148 4.66 3.72 -7.47
C PHE A 148 4.04 4.77 -6.54
N PHE A 149 3.56 5.90 -7.06
CA PHE A 149 2.96 6.94 -6.21
C PHE A 149 1.67 6.49 -5.52
N VAL A 150 0.81 5.75 -6.22
CA VAL A 150 -0.41 5.18 -5.64
C VAL A 150 -0.07 4.24 -4.48
N ILE A 151 0.94 3.39 -4.64
CA ILE A 151 1.38 2.49 -3.57
C ILE A 151 2.05 3.25 -2.44
N TRP A 152 2.93 4.19 -2.73
CA TRP A 152 3.61 4.98 -1.71
C TRP A 152 2.62 5.78 -0.85
N ALA A 153 1.64 6.43 -1.48
CA ALA A 153 0.57 7.12 -0.77
C ALA A 153 -0.23 6.12 0.09
N SER A 154 -0.62 4.98 -0.48
CA SER A 154 -1.33 3.92 0.25
C SER A 154 -0.54 3.38 1.44
N ASP A 155 0.77 3.19 1.30
CA ASP A 155 1.66 2.74 2.39
C ASP A 155 1.66 3.73 3.56
N ARG A 156 1.73 5.03 3.27
CA ARG A 156 1.82 6.07 4.29
C ARG A 156 0.55 6.18 5.14
N PHE A 157 -0.63 6.01 4.51
CA PHE A 157 -1.93 6.22 5.16
C PHE A 157 -2.55 4.92 5.73
N MET A 158 -2.32 3.75 5.11
CA MET A 158 -3.00 2.50 5.49
C MET A 158 -2.06 1.45 6.10
N LEU A 159 -0.81 1.34 5.65
CA LEU A 159 0.06 0.22 6.06
C LEU A 159 0.80 0.50 7.37
N ARG A 160 1.27 1.73 7.60
CA ARG A 160 1.97 2.12 8.85
C ARG A 160 1.07 2.13 10.08
N SER A 161 -0.21 2.47 9.93
CA SER A 161 -1.17 2.48 11.05
C SER A 161 -1.42 1.08 11.61
N ALA A 162 -1.40 0.05 10.76
CA ALA A 162 -1.61 -1.34 11.17
C ALA A 162 -0.41 -1.93 11.94
N GLU A 163 0.82 -1.52 11.62
CA GLU A 163 2.03 -2.02 12.28
C GLU A 163 2.17 -1.44 13.70
N VAL A 164 1.88 -0.14 13.84
CA VAL A 164 1.77 0.51 15.16
C VAL A 164 0.65 -0.13 15.97
N ALA A 165 -0.52 -0.37 15.37
CA ALA A 165 -1.62 -1.05 16.06
C ALA A 165 -1.27 -2.49 16.46
N ARG A 166 -0.50 -3.23 15.65
CA ARG A 166 -0.02 -4.59 15.98
C ARG A 166 0.94 -4.58 17.15
N HIS A 167 1.83 -3.59 17.22
CA HIS A 167 2.76 -3.42 18.33
C HIS A 167 2.00 -3.12 19.63
N THR A 168 1.09 -2.14 19.59
CA THR A 168 0.27 -1.76 20.75
C THR A 168 -0.63 -2.91 21.23
N ALA A 169 -1.21 -3.69 20.31
CA ALA A 169 -2.02 -4.85 20.68
C ALA A 169 -1.19 -5.94 21.40
N LYS A 170 0.05 -6.18 20.95
CA LYS A 170 0.98 -7.10 21.63
C LYS A 170 1.39 -6.58 23.00
N GLU A 171 1.75 -5.30 23.10
CA GLU A 171 2.10 -4.66 24.39
C GLU A 171 0.95 -4.75 25.39
N VAL A 172 -0.29 -4.49 24.96
CA VAL A 172 -1.47 -4.62 25.82
C VAL A 172 -1.70 -6.08 26.25
N GLN A 173 -1.56 -7.06 25.34
CA GLN A 173 -1.64 -8.48 25.69
C GLN A 173 -0.58 -8.90 26.72
N GLU A 174 0.66 -8.44 26.56
CA GLU A 174 1.75 -8.75 27.49
C GLU A 174 1.54 -8.11 28.86
N VAL A 175 1.03 -6.88 28.92
CA VAL A 175 0.69 -6.21 30.19
C VAL A 175 -0.47 -6.92 30.88
N VAL A 176 -1.53 -7.28 30.16
CA VAL A 176 -2.68 -8.01 30.73
C VAL A 176 -2.27 -9.39 31.24
N ALA A 177 -1.37 -10.10 30.54
CA ALA A 177 -0.85 -11.39 30.97
C ALA A 177 0.03 -11.29 32.23
N LYS A 178 0.70 -10.16 32.47
CA LYS A 178 1.52 -9.91 33.68
C LYS A 178 0.71 -9.46 34.90
N VAL A 179 -0.52 -8.97 34.70
CA VAL A 179 -1.40 -8.48 35.76
C VAL A 179 -2.36 -9.58 36.27
N LYS A 180 -2.43 -10.72 35.58
CA LYS A 180 -3.17 -11.93 35.98
C LYS A 180 -2.29 -12.86 36.81
#